data_AF-A0A2N5SHR7-F1
#
_entry.id   AF-A0A2N5SHR7-F1
#
_cell.length_a   1.000
_cell.length_b   1.000
_cell.length_c   1.000
_cell.angle_alpha   90.00
_cell.angle_beta   90.00
_cell.angle_gamma   90.00
#
_symmetry.space_group_name_H-M   'P 1'
#
loop_
_entity.id
_entity.type
_entity.pdbx_description
1 polymer ?
#
loop_
_entity_poly.entity_id
_entity_poly.type
_entity_poly.pdbx_seq_one_letter_code
_entity_poly.pdbx_strand_id
1 'polypeptide(L)'
;MAAPTSNLVRLIVEAGKASPSPPVGPALGSRGIKAMDFCKLFNAQTSHIEPTIPIRVNMTINAKDKSYKFKLNSPPTTYFIKKHLSTSSASSSSASASSSSSSSAKKSSSDSNKAHSFIGTQLSLKFIYHLALIKKSVDHEDLNHIPLESLTRSIAAQVQNMGIKLVP
;
A
#
# COMPACT_ATOMS: atom_id res chain seq x y z
N MET A 1 2.18 14.44 32.40
CA MET A 1 0.84 14.57 31.81
C MET A 1 0.60 13.32 30.97
N ALA A 2 -0.15 12.34 31.51
CA ALA A 2 -0.33 11.05 30.85
C ALA A 2 -1.12 11.25 29.55
N ALA A 3 -0.50 10.96 28.41
CA ALA A 3 -1.16 11.03 27.13
C ALA A 3 -2.41 10.11 27.18
N PRO A 4 -3.58 10.58 26.75
CA PRO A 4 -4.77 9.74 26.71
C PRO A 4 -4.43 8.48 25.90
N THR A 5 -4.76 7.31 26.45
CA THR A 5 -4.58 6.00 25.81
C THR A 5 -5.41 5.94 24.53
N SER A 6 -4.87 6.51 23.46
CA SER A 6 -5.46 6.53 22.13
C SER A 6 -5.33 5.13 21.54
N ASN A 7 -6.45 4.46 21.32
CA ASN A 7 -6.42 3.16 20.64
C ASN A 7 -6.19 3.41 19.15
N LEU A 8 -5.07 2.90 18.64
CA LEU A 8 -4.71 2.95 17.23
C LEU A 8 -5.23 1.71 16.52
N VAL A 9 -6.02 1.90 15.47
CA VAL A 9 -6.51 0.82 14.60
C VAL A 9 -5.97 1.05 13.20
N ARG A 10 -5.42 0.00 12.60
CA ARG A 10 -4.87 0.02 11.23
C ARG A 10 -5.67 -0.94 10.38
N LEU A 11 -6.27 -0.44 9.32
CA LEU A 11 -7.09 -1.23 8.40
C LEU A 11 -6.65 -0.97 6.95
N ILE A 12 -6.86 -1.95 6.09
CA ILE A 12 -6.65 -1.82 4.64
C ILE A 12 -8.00 -2.03 3.98
N VAL A 13 -8.45 -1.04 3.21
CA VAL A 13 -9.74 -1.06 2.51
C VAL A 13 -9.51 -0.51 1.10
N GLU A 14 -10.19 -1.10 0.11
CA GLU A 14 -10.20 -0.58 -1.26
C GLU A 14 -10.95 0.76 -1.32
N ALA A 15 -10.43 1.73 -2.08
CA ALA A 15 -11.07 3.02 -2.28
C ALA A 15 -12.51 2.87 -2.80
N GLY A 16 -13.44 3.71 -2.35
CA GLY A 16 -14.83 3.74 -2.85
C GLY A 16 -15.68 2.49 -2.61
N LYS A 17 -15.11 1.40 -2.08
CA LYS A 17 -15.78 0.11 -1.84
C LYS A 17 -15.84 -0.27 -0.35
N ALA A 18 -15.77 0.71 0.56
CA ALA A 18 -15.92 0.42 1.98
C ALA A 18 -17.35 -0.06 2.26
N SER A 19 -17.47 -1.27 2.81
CA SER A 19 -18.72 -1.89 3.23
C SER A 19 -18.55 -2.46 4.64
N PRO A 20 -19.60 -2.42 5.50
CA PRO A 20 -19.58 -2.95 6.88
C PRO A 20 -19.49 -4.48 6.96
N SER A 21 -18.94 -5.12 5.94
CA SER A 21 -18.73 -6.57 5.81
C SER A 21 -17.76 -7.10 6.90
N PRO A 22 -17.69 -8.43 7.15
CA PRO A 22 -16.96 -8.99 8.29
C PRO A 22 -15.44 -8.70 8.37
N PRO A 23 -14.70 -8.22 7.36
CA PRO A 23 -13.34 -7.71 7.61
C PRO A 23 -13.28 -6.35 8.31
N VAL A 24 -14.26 -5.46 8.06
CA VAL A 24 -14.27 -4.06 8.54
C VAL A 24 -15.17 -3.92 9.78
N GLY A 25 -16.33 -4.58 9.75
CA GLY A 25 -17.36 -4.55 10.78
C GLY A 25 -16.87 -4.94 12.18
N PRO A 26 -16.33 -6.16 12.42
CA PRO A 26 -15.90 -6.59 13.74
C PRO A 26 -14.62 -5.88 14.22
N ALA A 27 -13.72 -5.50 13.31
CA ALA A 27 -12.52 -4.74 13.66
C ALA A 27 -12.85 -3.35 14.22
N LEU A 28 -13.87 -2.67 13.67
CA LEU A 28 -14.35 -1.38 14.17
C LEU A 28 -15.36 -1.51 15.31
N GLY A 29 -16.22 -2.53 15.25
CA GLY A 29 -17.26 -2.81 16.24
C GLY A 29 -16.70 -3.18 17.61
N SER A 30 -15.60 -3.94 17.65
CA SER A 30 -14.86 -4.24 18.90
C SER A 30 -14.33 -3.00 19.60
N ARG A 31 -14.21 -1.87 18.89
CA ARG A 31 -13.79 -0.57 19.42
C ARG A 31 -14.94 0.41 19.64
N GLY A 32 -16.18 -0.02 19.43
CA GLY A 32 -17.38 0.79 19.65
C GLY A 32 -17.61 1.87 18.59
N ILE A 33 -17.02 1.73 17.39
CA ILE A 33 -17.23 2.66 16.28
C ILE A 33 -18.37 2.16 15.40
N LYS A 34 -19.23 3.08 14.95
CA LYS A 34 -20.25 2.80 13.94
C LYS A 34 -19.57 2.58 12.58
N ALA A 35 -19.44 1.32 12.18
CA ALA A 35 -18.84 0.94 10.89
C ALA A 35 -19.54 1.61 9.70
N MET A 36 -20.87 1.78 9.75
CA MET A 36 -21.65 2.44 8.69
C MET A 36 -21.25 3.90 8.46
N ASP A 37 -21.05 4.67 9.54
CA ASP A 37 -20.66 6.08 9.43
C ASP A 37 -19.24 6.21 8.87
N PHE A 38 -18.35 5.32 9.31
CA PHE A 38 -17.00 5.22 8.76
C PHE A 38 -17.02 4.91 7.25
N CYS A 39 -17.79 3.90 6.81
CA CYS A 39 -17.87 3.54 5.39
C CYS A 39 -18.34 4.71 4.52
N LYS A 40 -19.33 5.49 4.97
CA LYS A 40 -19.80 6.69 4.25
C LYS A 40 -18.73 7.77 4.14
N LEU A 41 -18.10 8.12 5.26
CA LEU A 41 -17.04 9.13 5.30
C LEU A 41 -15.83 8.71 4.45
N PHE A 42 -15.45 7.43 4.53
CA PHE A 42 -14.36 6.87 3.74
C PHE A 42 -14.67 6.91 2.24
N ASN A 43 -15.86 6.47 1.81
CA ASN A 43 -16.24 6.49 0.39
C ASN A 43 -16.33 7.94 -0.14
N ALA A 44 -16.83 8.88 0.67
CA ALA A 44 -16.88 10.30 0.30
C ALA A 44 -15.47 10.89 0.11
N GLN A 45 -14.55 10.62 1.04
CA GLN A 45 -13.16 11.10 0.93
C GLN A 45 -12.39 10.40 -0.19
N THR A 46 -12.67 9.12 -0.47
CA THR A 46 -11.96 8.34 -1.50
C THR A 46 -12.64 8.38 -2.87
N SER A 47 -13.68 9.18 -3.05
CA SER A 47 -14.41 9.30 -4.34
C SER A 47 -13.54 9.80 -5.50
N HIS A 48 -12.44 10.50 -5.21
CA HIS A 48 -11.48 10.97 -6.21
C HIS A 48 -10.38 9.95 -6.55
N ILE A 49 -10.33 8.81 -5.85
CA ILE A 49 -9.31 7.78 -6.00
C ILE A 49 -9.94 6.57 -6.69
N GLU A 50 -9.21 5.94 -7.61
CA GLU A 50 -9.74 4.77 -8.32
C GLU A 50 -10.11 3.64 -7.35
N PRO A 51 -11.30 3.01 -7.50
CA PRO A 51 -11.88 2.11 -6.51
C PRO A 51 -11.18 0.74 -6.38
N THR A 52 -10.12 0.52 -7.15
CA THR A 52 -9.31 -0.72 -7.14
C THR A 52 -8.07 -0.59 -6.26
N ILE A 53 -7.79 0.62 -5.76
CA ILE A 53 -6.55 0.92 -5.04
C ILE A 53 -6.74 0.63 -3.54
N PRO A 54 -5.89 -0.22 -2.93
CA PRO A 54 -5.93 -0.47 -1.49
C PRO A 54 -5.34 0.70 -0.71
N ILE A 55 -6.16 1.33 0.13
CA ILE A 55 -5.80 2.46 0.98
C ILE A 55 -5.61 1.96 2.40
N ARG A 56 -4.54 2.42 3.05
CA ARG A 56 -4.33 2.17 4.48
C ARG A 56 -4.99 3.27 5.27
N VAL A 57 -5.75 2.88 6.28
CA VAL A 57 -6.43 3.81 7.17
C VAL A 57 -5.85 3.65 8.56
N ASN A 58 -5.34 4.76 9.08
CA ASN A 58 -4.87 4.86 10.45
C ASN A 58 -5.94 5.61 11.26
N MET A 59 -6.63 4.89 12.14
CA MET A 59 -7.68 5.43 13.00
C MET A 59 -7.16 5.62 14.42
N THR A 60 -7.44 6.79 14.97
CA THR A 60 -7.16 7.16 16.35
C THR A 60 -8.50 7.30 17.07
N ILE A 61 -8.68 6.54 18.14
CA ILE A 61 -9.94 6.48 18.89
C ILE A 61 -9.74 7.11 20.26
N ASN A 62 -10.56 8.11 20.56
CA ASN A 62 -10.62 8.69 21.89
C ASN A 62 -11.44 7.79 22.82
N ALA A 63 -10.79 7.28 23.87
CA ALA A 63 -11.39 6.33 24.80
C ALA A 63 -12.54 6.92 25.65
N LYS A 64 -12.56 8.25 25.86
CA LYS A 64 -13.62 8.94 26.62
C LYS A 64 -14.92 9.10 25.82
N ASP A 65 -14.82 9.68 24.62
CA ASP A 65 -16.00 10.11 23.86
C ASP A 65 -16.37 9.18 22.71
N LYS A 66 -15.63 8.07 22.54
CA LYS A 66 -15.74 7.13 21.39
C LYS A 66 -15.62 7.85 20.03
N SER A 67 -15.13 9.09 20.05
CA SER A 67 -14.87 9.90 18.88
C SER A 67 -13.64 9.35 18.18
N TYR A 68 -13.75 9.16 16.87
CA TYR A 68 -12.66 8.64 16.06
C TYR A 68 -12.20 9.70 15.06
N LYS A 69 -10.89 9.78 14.87
CA LYS A 69 -10.28 10.49 13.74
C LYS A 69 -9.51 9.49 12.91
N PHE A 70 -9.76 9.50 11.61
CA PHE A 70 -9.03 8.66 10.68
C PHE A 70 -8.22 9.51 9.72
N LYS A 71 -7.00 9.07 9.45
CA LYS A 71 -6.17 9.61 8.37
C LYS A 71 -6.10 8.57 7.26
N LEU A 72 -6.37 9.02 6.04
CA LEU A 72 -6.16 8.22 4.85
C LEU A 72 -4.69 8.33 4.48
N ASN A 73 -4.00 7.20 4.48
CA ASN A 73 -2.64 7.13 3.98
C ASN A 73 -2.67 6.74 2.52
N SER A 74 -1.85 7.42 1.74
CA SER A 74 -1.67 7.09 0.32
C SER A 74 -1.25 5.61 0.16
N PRO A 75 -1.70 4.97 -0.94
CA PRO A 75 -1.38 3.57 -1.22
C PRO A 75 0.13 3.33 -1.27
N PRO A 76 0.57 2.08 -0.98
CA PRO A 76 1.97 1.74 -1.04
C PRO A 76 2.54 1.89 -2.46
N THR A 77 3.73 2.45 -2.57
CA THR A 77 4.48 2.60 -3.83
C THR A 77 4.59 1.28 -4.61
N THR A 78 4.71 0.16 -3.88
CA THR A 78 4.69 -1.22 -4.41
C THR A 78 3.49 -1.51 -5.30
N TYR A 79 2.31 -0.99 -4.96
CA TYR A 79 1.09 -1.20 -5.74
C TYR A 79 1.20 -0.53 -7.12
N PHE A 80 1.67 0.72 -7.18
CA PHE A 80 1.86 1.44 -8.44
C PHE A 80 2.93 0.80 -9.33
N ILE A 81 4.03 0.35 -8.72
CA ILE A 81 5.08 -0.39 -9.42
C ILE A 81 4.50 -1.67 -10.06
N LYS A 82 3.75 -2.46 -9.29
CA LYS A 82 3.10 -3.68 -9.80
C LYS A 82 2.09 -3.37 -10.91
N LYS A 83 1.25 -2.34 -10.75
CA LYS A 83 0.28 -1.92 -11.78
C LYS A 83 0.98 -1.56 -13.10
N HIS A 84 2.08 -0.79 -13.03
CA HIS A 84 2.87 -0.41 -14.20
C HIS A 84 3.59 -1.61 -14.84
N LEU A 85 4.08 -2.54 -14.04
CA LEU A 85 4.71 -3.76 -14.55
C LEU A 85 3.70 -4.69 -15.21
N SER A 86 2.48 -4.83 -14.65
CA SER A 86 1.42 -5.61 -15.28
C SER A 86 1.01 -5.05 -16.64
N THR A 87 1.04 -3.72 -16.82
CA THR A 87 0.79 -3.10 -18.12
C THR A 87 1.97 -3.25 -19.09
N SER A 88 3.21 -3.19 -18.59
CA SER A 88 4.42 -3.27 -19.43
C SER A 88 4.80 -4.72 -19.80
N SER A 89 4.48 -5.70 -18.96
CA SER A 89 4.80 -7.13 -19.16
C SER A 89 3.94 -7.79 -20.23
N ALA A 90 2.93 -7.10 -20.78
CA ALA A 90 2.16 -7.58 -21.92
C ALA A 90 2.91 -7.47 -23.26
N SER A 91 4.06 -6.77 -23.30
CA SER A 91 4.76 -6.44 -24.56
C SER A 91 6.09 -7.17 -24.77
N SER A 92 6.47 -8.12 -23.92
CA SER A 92 7.62 -9.00 -24.17
C SER A 92 7.21 -10.47 -24.10
N SER A 93 7.28 -11.12 -25.26
CA SER A 93 6.92 -12.50 -25.54
C SER A 93 7.38 -13.56 -24.53
N SER A 94 6.48 -14.55 -24.33
CA SER A 94 6.73 -15.99 -24.20
C SER A 94 7.58 -16.54 -23.03
N ALA A 95 6.93 -17.14 -22.03
CA ALA A 95 6.88 -18.61 -21.90
C ALA A 95 6.11 -19.03 -20.64
N SER A 96 5.23 -20.02 -20.84
CA SER A 96 4.50 -20.84 -19.89
C SER A 96 5.14 -21.03 -18.50
N ALA A 97 4.38 -20.72 -17.45
CA ALA A 97 4.41 -21.46 -16.19
C ALA A 97 3.02 -21.40 -15.56
N SER A 98 2.17 -22.30 -16.05
CA SER A 98 1.16 -23.06 -15.33
C SER A 98 0.55 -22.45 -14.06
N SER A 99 -0.74 -22.18 -14.15
CA SER A 99 -1.69 -22.44 -13.07
C SER A 99 -1.37 -23.76 -12.34
N SER A 100 -1.19 -23.74 -11.02
CA SER A 100 -1.71 -24.84 -10.20
C SER A 100 -1.82 -24.49 -8.72
N SER A 101 -2.85 -25.10 -8.15
CA SER A 101 -3.35 -25.10 -6.79
C SER A 101 -2.41 -25.72 -5.75
N SER A 102 -2.69 -25.41 -4.49
CA SER A 102 -2.59 -26.27 -3.30
C SER A 102 -1.24 -26.60 -2.64
N SER A 103 -1.23 -26.32 -1.33
CA SER A 103 -0.73 -27.12 -0.21
C SER A 103 0.68 -27.71 -0.17
N SER A 104 1.31 -27.42 0.98
CA SER A 104 2.00 -28.37 1.87
C SER A 104 3.50 -28.15 2.08
N ALA A 105 3.89 -28.42 3.32
CA ALA A 105 5.17 -28.18 3.95
C ALA A 105 6.30 -29.08 3.43
N LYS A 106 7.52 -28.55 3.34
CA LYS A 106 8.71 -29.02 4.10
C LYS A 106 10.02 -28.32 3.66
N LYS A 107 10.66 -27.70 4.66
CA LYS A 107 12.09 -27.64 5.03
C LYS A 107 13.19 -27.84 3.95
N SER A 108 14.07 -26.85 3.83
CA SER A 108 15.52 -26.98 3.54
C SER A 108 16.20 -25.65 3.96
N SER A 109 17.02 -25.58 5.02
CA SER A 109 18.46 -25.88 5.13
C SER A 109 19.39 -25.01 4.26
N SER A 110 20.42 -24.48 4.96
CA SER A 110 21.76 -24.06 4.47
C SER A 110 21.96 -22.74 3.73
N ASP A 111 22.94 -22.00 4.28
CA ASP A 111 24.00 -21.24 3.59
C ASP A 111 23.67 -20.04 2.69
N SER A 112 24.08 -18.87 3.20
CA SER A 112 24.89 -17.85 2.52
C SER A 112 24.87 -17.83 0.98
N ASN A 113 23.90 -17.15 0.38
CA ASN A 113 24.07 -16.06 -0.60
C ASN A 113 22.68 -15.59 -1.02
N LYS A 114 22.28 -14.36 -0.68
CA LYS A 114 20.96 -13.83 -1.02
C LYS A 114 20.92 -13.42 -2.49
N ALA A 115 20.92 -14.40 -3.39
CA ALA A 115 20.61 -14.19 -4.79
C ALA A 115 19.14 -13.77 -4.89
N HIS A 116 18.93 -12.47 -5.05
CA HIS A 116 17.62 -11.93 -5.37
C HIS A 116 17.25 -12.48 -6.76
N SER A 117 16.35 -13.49 -6.80
CA SER A 117 15.81 -13.99 -8.07
C SER A 117 15.28 -12.81 -8.85
N PHE A 118 15.94 -12.52 -9.97
CA PHE A 118 15.73 -11.32 -10.74
C PHE A 118 14.52 -11.58 -11.62
N ILE A 119 13.40 -10.93 -11.30
CA ILE A 119 12.26 -10.93 -12.21
C ILE A 119 12.76 -10.09 -13.38
N GLY A 120 12.91 -10.66 -14.58
CA GLY A 120 13.51 -10.04 -15.77
C GLY A 120 12.79 -8.78 -16.29
N THR A 121 11.97 -8.13 -15.46
CA THR A 121 11.29 -6.87 -15.72
C THR A 121 12.25 -5.70 -15.47
N GLN A 122 12.19 -4.75 -16.39
CA GLN A 122 12.95 -3.50 -16.35
C GLN A 122 12.00 -2.33 -16.06
N LEU A 123 12.49 -1.32 -15.37
CA LEU A 123 11.74 -0.11 -15.02
C LEU A 123 12.59 1.13 -15.32
N SER A 124 12.00 2.09 -16.04
CA SER A 124 12.68 3.35 -16.39
C SER A 124 12.73 4.32 -15.20
N LEU A 125 13.82 5.08 -15.09
CA LEU A 125 13.96 6.18 -14.12
C LEU A 125 12.85 7.23 -14.27
N LYS A 126 12.35 7.46 -15.49
CA LYS A 126 11.28 8.43 -15.76
C LYS A 126 10.00 8.09 -14.98
N PHE A 127 9.68 6.81 -14.85
CA PHE A 127 8.52 6.35 -14.07
C PHE A 127 8.73 6.58 -12.57
N ILE A 128 9.93 6.30 -12.06
CA ILE A 128 10.27 6.52 -10.65
C ILE A 128 10.12 7.99 -10.28
N TYR A 129 10.61 8.88 -11.14
CA TYR A 129 10.48 10.34 -10.95
C TYR A 129 9.02 10.78 -10.95
N HIS A 130 8.22 10.32 -11.91
CA HIS A 130 6.78 10.61 -11.95
C HIS A 130 6.05 10.12 -10.70
N LEU A 131 6.40 8.92 -10.24
CA LEU A 131 5.82 8.34 -9.02
C LEU A 131 6.21 9.14 -7.77
N ALA A 132 7.46 9.62 -7.69
CA ALA A 132 7.92 10.49 -6.62
C ALA A 132 7.16 11.83 -6.60
N LEU A 133 6.90 12.43 -7.77
CA LEU A 133 6.11 13.65 -7.89
C LEU A 133 4.67 13.46 -7.40
N ILE A 134 4.01 12.37 -7.82
CA ILE A 134 2.64 12.04 -7.40
C ILE A 134 2.60 11.80 -5.89
N LYS A 135 3.58 11.07 -5.34
CA LYS A 135 3.64 10.82 -3.89
C LYS A 135 3.81 12.12 -3.11
N LYS A 136 4.67 13.01 -3.58
CA LYS A 136 4.92 14.31 -2.96
C LYS A 136 3.69 15.24 -3.00
N SER A 137 2.90 15.21 -4.07
CA SER A 137 1.69 16.06 -4.17
C SER A 137 0.53 15.58 -3.32
N VAL A 138 0.41 14.27 -3.07
CA VAL A 138 -0.73 13.67 -2.35
C VAL A 138 -0.53 13.68 -0.83
N ASP A 139 0.69 13.46 -0.33
CA ASP A 139 0.99 13.43 1.11
C ASP A 139 1.32 14.84 1.66
N HIS A 140 0.41 15.81 1.42
CA HIS A 140 0.52 17.29 1.49
C HIS A 140 1.19 17.93 2.73
N GLU A 141 1.59 17.18 3.77
CA GLU A 141 2.10 17.77 5.03
C GLU A 141 3.40 17.12 5.55
N ASP A 142 3.53 15.79 5.51
CA ASP A 142 4.71 15.11 6.09
C ASP A 142 5.92 15.09 5.14
N LEU A 143 5.70 15.11 3.82
CA LEU A 143 6.75 14.88 2.83
C LEU A 143 7.30 16.16 2.16
N ASN A 144 6.73 17.33 2.44
CA ASN A 144 7.12 18.58 1.79
C ASN A 144 8.57 19.00 2.12
N HIS A 145 9.07 18.65 3.32
CA HIS A 145 10.44 18.95 3.73
C HIS A 145 11.50 18.03 3.11
N ILE A 146 11.11 16.90 2.49
CA ILE A 146 12.05 15.96 1.90
C ILE A 146 12.34 16.34 0.44
N PRO A 147 13.62 16.40 0.03
CA PRO A 147 13.99 16.65 -1.36
C PRO A 147 13.53 15.50 -2.27
N LEU A 148 13.17 15.82 -3.52
CA LEU A 148 12.69 14.85 -4.52
C LEU A 148 13.72 13.74 -4.77
N GLU A 149 15.00 14.05 -4.67
CA GLU A 149 16.10 13.12 -4.83
C GLU A 149 16.06 12.01 -3.77
N SER A 150 15.77 12.36 -2.51
CA SER A 150 15.67 11.40 -1.41
C SER A 150 14.46 10.49 -1.58
N LEU A 151 13.32 11.02 -2.02
CA LEU A 151 12.14 10.22 -2.34
C LEU A 151 12.41 9.27 -3.51
N THR A 152 13.01 9.77 -4.59
CA THR A 152 13.35 8.98 -5.78
C THR A 152 14.32 7.85 -5.42
N ARG A 153 15.33 8.13 -4.61
CA ARG A 153 16.29 7.12 -4.13
C ARG A 153 15.62 6.07 -3.23
N SER A 154 14.71 6.49 -2.35
CA SER A 154 13.94 5.56 -1.52
C SER A 154 13.07 4.63 -2.38
N ILE A 155 12.39 5.17 -3.39
CA ILE A 155 11.56 4.37 -4.30
C ILE A 155 12.44 3.43 -5.14
N ALA A 156 13.58 3.91 -5.64
CA ALA A 156 14.54 3.10 -6.38
C ALA A 156 15.03 1.90 -5.54
N ALA A 157 15.35 2.12 -4.26
CA ALA A 157 15.72 1.04 -3.35
C ALA A 157 14.58 0.02 -3.14
N GLN A 158 13.32 0.47 -3.05
CA GLN A 158 12.18 -0.43 -3.00
C GLN A 158 12.05 -1.29 -4.26
N VAL A 159 12.29 -0.71 -5.45
CA VAL A 159 12.24 -1.42 -6.74
C VAL A 159 13.37 -2.46 -6.83
N GLN A 160 14.58 -2.11 -6.38
CA GLN A 160 15.70 -3.06 -6.33
C GLN A 160 15.43 -4.21 -5.35
N ASN A 161 14.82 -3.93 -4.20
CA ASN A 161 14.40 -4.96 -3.22
C ASN A 161 13.19 -5.78 -3.70
N MET A 162 12.60 -5.45 -4.84
CA MET A 162 11.61 -6.27 -5.54
C MET A 162 12.22 -7.07 -6.69
N GLY A 163 13.53 -6.92 -6.96
CA GLY A 163 14.25 -7.71 -7.97
C GLY A 163 14.04 -7.24 -9.39
N ILE A 164 13.69 -5.96 -9.56
CA ILE A 164 13.42 -5.32 -10.84
C ILE A 164 14.66 -4.49 -11.23
N LYS A 165 15.07 -4.55 -12.50
CA LYS A 165 16.18 -3.71 -12.98
C LYS A 165 15.73 -2.27 -13.16
N LEU A 166 16.54 -1.34 -12.70
CA LEU A 166 16.42 0.06 -13.10
C LEU A 166 17.24 0.29 -14.36
N VAL A 167 16.58 0.82 -15.38
CA VAL A 167 17.20 1.23 -16.65
C VAL A 167 17.13 2.75 -16.71
N PRO A 168 18.24 3.43 -17.06
CA PRO A 168 18.27 4.87 -17.22
C PRO A 168 17.22 5.36 -18.23
#